data_AF-A0A520N8R6-F1
#
_entry.id   AF-A0A520N8R6-F1
#
_cell.length_a   1.000
_cell.length_b   1.000
_cell.length_c   1.000
_cell.angle_alpha   90.00
_cell.angle_beta   90.00
_cell.angle_gamma   90.00
#
_symmetry.space_group_name_H-M   'P 1'
#
loop_
_entity.id
_entity.type
_entity.pdbx_description
1 polymer ?
#
loop_
_entity_poly.entity_id
_entity_poly.type
_entity_poly.pdbx_seq_one_letter_code
_entity_poly.pdbx_strand_id
1 'polypeptide(L)'
;MPDNGQPNSRSNNWSNSWQALRDSDRDLALCLLFNPTNSRPVLADRLNLALEAEISVRVTSEPMLAAIRLQWWADAIESRRHENVPLMRRLLMHLESGAIRQDDLLAQLALWQDRLADNTISAASCWRDVFVLLAGGQEPQPAAGRVGAALQDHELAAQLDEAILAGLRTRQLYWIWMAGQLARHRLSGGYRDDDALLVWRMLGWRFGIRRPSPLPSP
;
A
#
# COMPACT_ATOMS: atom_id res chain seq x y z
N MET A 1 36.70 13.56 24.87
CA MET A 1 35.85 14.37 23.96
C MET A 1 35.27 13.43 22.92
N PRO A 2 33.94 13.39 22.72
CA PRO A 2 33.33 12.38 21.86
C PRO A 2 33.10 12.93 20.45
N ASP A 3 33.49 12.16 19.44
CA ASP A 3 32.81 12.10 18.15
C ASP A 3 32.95 10.67 17.62
N ASN A 4 32.06 9.79 18.11
CA ASN A 4 31.84 8.48 17.50
C ASN A 4 30.49 8.56 16.79
N GLY A 5 30.51 9.14 15.60
CA GLY A 5 29.38 9.12 14.68
C GLY A 5 28.91 7.69 14.43
N GLN A 6 27.72 7.36 14.91
CA GLN A 6 27.02 6.13 14.52
C GLN A 6 26.70 6.20 13.01
N PRO A 7 27.27 5.33 12.16
CA PRO A 7 26.84 5.25 10.78
C PRO A 7 25.64 4.30 10.66
N ASN A 8 24.61 4.74 9.92
CA ASN A 8 23.75 3.89 9.07
C ASN A 8 22.72 2.90 9.67
N SER A 9 22.20 3.11 10.89
CA SER A 9 21.02 2.34 11.34
C SER A 9 19.75 2.71 10.54
N ARG A 10 19.57 3.98 10.16
CA ARG A 10 18.39 4.45 9.40
C ARG A 10 18.38 4.02 7.93
N SER A 11 19.53 4.00 7.27
CA SER A 11 19.65 3.63 5.85
C SER A 11 19.44 2.14 5.61
N ASN A 12 19.92 1.27 6.52
CA ASN A 12 19.64 -0.17 6.50
C ASN A 12 18.16 -0.49 6.72
N ASN A 13 17.41 0.35 7.44
CA ASN A 13 15.98 0.11 7.68
C ASN A 13 15.13 0.43 6.46
N TRP A 14 15.48 1.47 5.70
CA TRP A 14 14.76 1.85 4.47
C TRP A 14 14.91 0.81 3.37
N SER A 15 16.11 0.27 3.20
CA SER A 15 16.34 -0.84 2.28
C SER A 15 15.46 -2.02 2.67
N ASN A 16 15.34 -2.33 3.97
CA ASN A 16 14.57 -3.48 4.44
C ASN A 16 13.05 -3.33 4.23
N SER A 17 12.44 -2.16 4.52
CA SER A 17 10.99 -1.97 4.35
C SER A 17 10.56 -2.02 2.89
N TRP A 18 11.28 -1.29 2.02
CA TRP A 18 10.95 -1.24 0.60
C TRP A 18 11.28 -2.56 -0.10
N GLN A 19 12.38 -3.23 0.26
CA GLN A 19 12.72 -4.54 -0.29
C GLN A 19 11.69 -5.59 0.12
N ALA A 20 11.26 -5.61 1.39
CA ALA A 20 10.18 -6.51 1.83
C ALA A 20 8.86 -6.27 1.08
N LEU A 21 8.52 -5.00 0.80
CA LEU A 21 7.36 -4.71 -0.05
C LEU A 21 7.59 -5.20 -1.48
N ARG A 22 8.78 -4.98 -2.06
CA ARG A 22 9.08 -5.43 -3.42
C ARG A 22 8.99 -6.94 -3.58
N ASP A 23 9.40 -7.68 -2.56
CA ASP A 23 9.34 -9.15 -2.55
C ASP A 23 7.89 -9.65 -2.44
N SER A 24 7.01 -8.88 -1.79
CA SER A 24 5.58 -9.22 -1.63
C SER A 24 4.69 -8.70 -2.77
N ASP A 25 4.92 -7.47 -3.22
CA ASP A 25 4.24 -6.76 -4.30
C ASP A 25 5.21 -5.76 -4.95
N ARG A 26 5.84 -6.22 -6.04
CA ARG A 26 6.82 -5.45 -6.82
C ARG A 26 6.25 -4.14 -7.36
N ASP A 27 4.99 -4.16 -7.77
CA ASP A 27 4.32 -3.07 -8.47
C ASP A 27 4.06 -1.90 -7.53
N LEU A 28 3.50 -2.16 -6.34
CA LEU A 28 3.32 -1.17 -5.29
C LEU A 28 4.66 -0.61 -4.82
N ALA A 29 5.69 -1.45 -4.71
CA ALA A 29 7.04 -0.99 -4.37
C ALA A 29 7.57 0.01 -5.42
N LEU A 30 7.35 -0.23 -6.72
CA LEU A 30 7.72 0.70 -7.77
C LEU A 30 6.94 2.02 -7.69
N CYS A 31 5.64 1.99 -7.34
CA CYS A 31 4.84 3.20 -7.12
C CYS A 31 5.45 4.09 -6.02
N LEU A 32 5.96 3.52 -4.93
CA LEU A 32 6.56 4.28 -3.83
C LEU A 32 7.84 5.03 -4.20
N LEU A 33 8.53 4.66 -5.29
CA LEU A 33 9.70 5.41 -5.78
C LEU A 33 9.37 6.86 -6.11
N PHE A 34 8.09 7.17 -6.36
CA PHE A 34 7.61 8.49 -6.70
C PHE A 34 7.14 9.31 -5.49
N ASN A 35 7.20 8.76 -4.28
CA ASN A 35 6.95 9.49 -3.04
C ASN A 35 8.22 10.11 -2.45
N PRO A 36 8.16 11.07 -1.51
CA PRO A 36 9.34 11.60 -0.81
C PRO A 36 10.04 10.49 -0.02
N THR A 37 11.38 10.49 -0.06
CA THR A 37 12.20 9.43 0.56
C THR A 37 11.87 9.17 2.03
N ASN A 38 11.55 10.22 2.79
CA ASN A 38 11.28 10.12 4.24
C ASN A 38 9.99 9.36 4.57
N SER A 39 8.99 9.36 3.69
CA SER A 39 7.69 8.70 3.91
C SER A 39 7.59 7.32 3.25
N ARG A 40 8.52 6.95 2.37
CA ARG A 40 8.52 5.63 1.71
C ARG A 40 8.57 4.45 2.68
N PRO A 41 9.43 4.41 3.71
CA PRO A 41 9.52 3.24 4.59
C PRO A 41 8.23 3.02 5.39
N VAL A 42 7.65 4.12 5.88
CA VAL A 42 6.37 4.15 6.60
C VAL A 42 5.26 3.58 5.72
N LEU A 43 5.12 4.09 4.48
CA LEU A 43 4.11 3.58 3.55
C LEU A 43 4.37 2.13 3.15
N ALA A 44 5.65 1.75 2.94
CA ALA A 44 6.00 0.39 2.55
C ALA A 44 5.60 -0.63 3.63
N ASP A 45 5.86 -0.35 4.91
CA ASP A 45 5.48 -1.25 5.98
C ASP A 45 3.96 -1.25 6.24
N ARG A 46 3.27 -0.12 6.05
CA ARG A 46 1.81 -0.11 6.10
C ARG A 46 1.18 -0.90 4.95
N LEU A 47 1.73 -0.84 3.74
CA LEU A 47 1.27 -1.66 2.61
C LEU A 47 1.59 -3.15 2.85
N ASN A 48 2.74 -3.49 3.43
CA ASN A 48 3.02 -4.88 3.84
C ASN A 48 2.01 -5.39 4.86
N LEU A 49 1.59 -4.57 5.83
CA LEU A 49 0.55 -4.94 6.79
C LEU A 49 -0.79 -5.21 6.09
N ALA A 50 -1.15 -4.39 5.11
CA ALA A 50 -2.34 -4.60 4.28
C ALA A 50 -2.28 -5.93 3.51
N LEU A 51 -1.14 -6.25 2.91
CA LEU A 51 -0.92 -7.51 2.20
C LEU A 51 -1.00 -8.72 3.14
N GLU A 52 -0.40 -8.64 4.33
CA GLU A 52 -0.49 -9.70 5.35
C GLU A 52 -1.93 -9.94 5.80
N ALA A 53 -2.70 -8.87 6.02
CA ALA A 53 -4.10 -8.97 6.39
C ALA A 53 -4.93 -9.60 5.25
N GLU A 54 -4.68 -9.21 4.01
CA GLU A 54 -5.36 -9.80 2.86
C GLU A 54 -5.01 -11.28 2.67
N ILE A 55 -3.74 -11.65 2.79
CA ILE A 55 -3.27 -13.04 2.72
C ILE A 55 -3.95 -13.87 3.81
N SER A 56 -4.08 -13.32 5.02
CA SER A 56 -4.73 -13.99 6.15
C SER A 56 -6.17 -14.37 5.84
N VAL A 57 -6.92 -13.47 5.19
CA VAL A 57 -8.32 -13.72 4.79
C VAL A 57 -8.42 -14.59 3.53
N ARG A 58 -7.52 -14.42 2.56
CA ARG A 58 -7.61 -15.06 1.23
C ARG A 58 -7.11 -16.50 1.21
N VAL A 59 -6.00 -16.80 1.88
CA VAL A 59 -5.34 -18.12 1.81
C VAL A 59 -5.96 -19.12 2.77
N THR A 60 -6.51 -18.63 3.87
CA THR A 60 -7.02 -19.49 4.93
C THR A 60 -8.41 -19.99 4.58
N SER A 61 -8.54 -21.29 4.31
CA SER A 61 -9.84 -21.92 4.02
C SER A 61 -10.79 -21.93 5.22
N GLU A 62 -10.24 -21.82 6.43
CA GLU A 62 -11.00 -21.79 7.68
C GLU A 62 -11.12 -20.35 8.21
N PRO A 63 -12.31 -19.73 8.22
CA PRO A 63 -12.48 -18.35 8.67
C PRO A 63 -12.03 -18.12 10.11
N MET A 64 -12.12 -19.14 10.97
CA MET A 64 -11.61 -19.06 12.34
C MET A 64 -10.09 -18.87 12.41
N LEU A 65 -9.32 -19.56 11.56
CA LEU A 65 -7.87 -19.40 11.51
C LEU A 65 -7.48 -18.01 10.96
N ALA A 66 -8.24 -17.48 9.99
CA ALA A 66 -8.06 -16.12 9.52
C ALA A 66 -8.30 -15.09 10.64
N ALA A 67 -9.35 -15.30 11.44
CA ALA A 67 -9.68 -14.44 12.58
C ALA A 67 -8.56 -14.44 13.63
N ILE A 68 -8.06 -15.62 13.99
CA ILE A 68 -6.95 -15.76 14.95
C ILE A 68 -5.70 -15.02 14.44
N ARG A 69 -5.38 -15.14 13.14
CA ARG A 69 -4.20 -14.47 12.57
C ARG A 69 -4.34 -12.95 12.57
N LEU A 70 -5.52 -12.43 12.21
CA LEU A 70 -5.78 -10.99 12.27
C LEU A 70 -5.79 -10.47 13.71
N GLN A 71 -6.37 -11.22 14.65
CA GLN A 71 -6.37 -10.88 16.07
C GLN A 71 -4.96 -10.87 16.64
N TRP A 72 -4.12 -11.84 16.29
CA TRP A 72 -2.71 -11.86 16.71
C TRP A 72 -1.98 -10.58 16.26
N TRP A 73 -2.23 -10.10 15.04
CA TRP A 73 -1.65 -8.83 14.58
C TRP A 73 -2.13 -7.63 15.42
N ALA A 74 -3.43 -7.56 15.72
CA ALA A 74 -3.98 -6.51 16.57
C ALA A 74 -3.37 -6.55 17.98
N ASP A 75 -3.35 -7.72 18.62
CA ASP A 75 -2.78 -7.94 19.95
C ASP A 75 -1.28 -7.61 19.98
N ALA A 76 -0.53 -7.99 18.93
CA ALA A 76 0.90 -7.68 18.81
C ALA A 76 1.14 -6.17 18.75
N ILE A 77 0.32 -5.44 17.98
CA ILE A 77 0.39 -3.97 17.86
C ILE A 77 0.02 -3.29 19.17
N GLU A 78 -1.04 -3.73 19.84
CA GLU A 78 -1.47 -3.19 21.13
C GLU A 78 -0.45 -3.44 22.23
N SER A 79 0.04 -4.68 22.34
CA SER A 79 1.03 -5.08 23.34
C SER A 79 2.46 -4.65 23.03
N ARG A 80 2.68 -4.10 21.82
CA ARG A 80 3.99 -3.74 21.26
C ARG A 80 5.00 -4.87 21.29
N ARG A 81 4.55 -6.11 21.09
CA ARG A 81 5.39 -7.31 21.04
C ARG A 81 5.68 -7.66 19.59
N HIS A 82 6.91 -8.07 19.29
CA HIS A 82 7.30 -8.37 17.91
C HIS A 82 7.54 -9.85 17.62
N GLU A 83 7.66 -10.74 18.61
CA GLU A 83 7.85 -12.20 18.45
C GLU A 83 8.73 -12.60 17.24
N ASN A 84 9.89 -11.95 17.07
CA ASN A 84 10.78 -12.07 15.91
C ASN A 84 10.18 -11.87 14.49
N VAL A 85 8.96 -11.37 14.34
CA VAL A 85 8.34 -11.02 13.07
C VAL A 85 8.99 -9.75 12.50
N PRO A 86 9.67 -9.81 11.33
CA PRO A 86 10.43 -8.68 10.80
C PRO A 86 9.57 -7.45 10.52
N LEU A 87 8.37 -7.62 9.96
CA LEU A 87 7.44 -6.51 9.71
C LEU A 87 7.03 -5.85 11.03
N MET A 88 6.70 -6.63 12.06
CA MET A 88 6.28 -6.10 13.35
C MET A 88 7.40 -5.27 14.00
N ARG A 89 8.65 -5.73 13.94
CA ARG A 89 9.81 -4.94 14.39
C ARG A 89 9.89 -3.58 13.69
N ARG A 90 9.65 -3.52 12.38
CA ARG A 90 9.67 -2.27 11.62
C ARG A 90 8.50 -1.35 11.96
N LEU A 91 7.30 -1.91 12.14
CA LEU A 91 6.13 -1.15 12.61
C LEU A 91 6.36 -0.54 14.00
N LEU A 92 6.98 -1.28 14.93
CA LEU A 92 7.34 -0.72 16.25
C LEU A 92 8.28 0.46 16.15
N MET A 93 9.30 0.42 15.28
CA MET A 93 10.19 1.57 15.07
C MET A 93 9.44 2.80 14.57
N HIS A 94 8.43 2.62 13.70
CA HIS A 94 7.58 3.73 13.24
C HIS A 94 6.68 4.27 14.35
N LEU A 95 6.16 3.40 15.22
CA LEU A 95 5.36 3.79 16.39
C LEU A 95 6.22 4.56 17.42
N GLU A 96 7.43 4.07 17.72
CA GLU A 96 8.37 4.70 18.66
C GLU A 96 8.85 6.07 18.18
N SER A 97 9.04 6.22 16.86
CA SER A 97 9.41 7.52 16.26
C SER A 97 8.23 8.48 16.09
N GLY A 98 6.99 8.04 16.37
CA GLY A 98 5.78 8.83 16.17
C GLY A 98 5.42 9.06 14.70
N ALA A 99 6.02 8.30 13.77
CA ALA A 99 5.74 8.41 12.34
C ALA A 99 4.37 7.83 11.96
N ILE A 100 3.82 6.93 12.79
CA ILE A 100 2.48 6.33 12.65
C ILE A 100 1.85 6.27 14.05
N ARG A 101 0.52 6.42 14.15
CA ARG A 101 -0.21 6.16 15.40
C ARG A 101 -0.65 4.71 15.49
N GLN A 102 -0.70 4.17 16.70
CA GLN A 102 -1.21 2.82 16.95
C GLN A 102 -2.64 2.66 16.40
N ASP A 103 -3.50 3.65 16.66
CA ASP A 103 -4.88 3.69 16.17
C ASP A 103 -4.97 3.54 14.64
N ASP A 104 -4.03 4.11 13.88
CA ASP A 104 -4.03 4.04 12.42
C ASP A 104 -3.75 2.61 11.91
N LEU A 105 -2.91 1.86 12.63
CA LEU A 105 -2.61 0.47 12.28
C LEU A 105 -3.76 -0.46 12.67
N LEU A 106 -4.38 -0.23 13.83
CA LEU A 106 -5.55 -0.99 14.27
C LEU A 106 -6.75 -0.73 13.38
N ALA A 107 -7.00 0.54 13.01
CA ALA A 107 -8.04 0.90 12.04
C ALA A 107 -7.81 0.24 10.68
N GLN A 108 -6.55 0.11 10.25
CA GLN A 108 -6.22 -0.59 9.03
C GLN A 108 -6.53 -2.09 9.14
N LEU A 109 -6.18 -2.77 10.24
CA LEU A 109 -6.50 -4.20 10.44
C LEU A 109 -8.01 -4.46 10.53
N ALA A 110 -8.75 -3.54 11.15
CA ALA A 110 -10.20 -3.63 11.30
C ALA A 110 -10.92 -3.81 9.96
N LEU A 111 -10.41 -3.19 8.87
CA LEU A 111 -10.98 -3.35 7.52
C LEU A 111 -11.08 -4.81 7.06
N TRP A 112 -10.10 -5.65 7.43
CA TRP A 112 -10.13 -7.08 7.10
C TRP A 112 -10.88 -7.90 8.13
N GLN A 113 -10.91 -7.47 9.40
CA GLN A 113 -11.75 -8.11 10.42
C GLN A 113 -13.23 -7.94 10.08
N ASP A 114 -13.65 -6.73 9.68
CA ASP A 114 -15.00 -6.43 9.21
C ASP A 114 -15.35 -7.29 7.99
N ARG A 115 -14.44 -7.40 7.02
CA ARG A 115 -14.62 -8.28 5.85
C ARG A 115 -14.75 -9.76 6.22
N LEU A 116 -14.05 -10.21 7.25
CA LEU A 116 -14.16 -11.58 7.71
C LEU A 116 -15.51 -11.84 8.42
N ALA A 117 -16.05 -10.82 9.10
CA ALA A 117 -17.34 -10.87 9.76
C ALA A 117 -18.53 -10.70 8.79
N ASP A 118 -18.37 -9.89 7.74
CA ASP A 118 -19.38 -9.58 6.74
C ASP A 118 -18.88 -9.92 5.32
N ASN A 119 -19.43 -10.99 4.76
CA ASN A 119 -19.07 -11.51 3.45
C ASN A 119 -19.51 -10.61 2.27
N THR A 120 -20.30 -9.56 2.52
CA THR A 120 -20.66 -8.57 1.50
C THR A 120 -19.55 -7.56 1.25
N ILE A 121 -18.58 -7.45 2.16
CA ILE A 121 -17.43 -6.57 2.02
C ILE A 121 -16.40 -7.22 1.09
N SER A 122 -16.14 -6.55 -0.04
CA SER A 122 -15.18 -7.03 -1.04
C SER A 122 -13.72 -6.70 -0.67
N ALA A 123 -12.76 -7.40 -1.27
CA ALA A 123 -11.35 -7.03 -1.19
C ALA A 123 -11.09 -5.61 -1.69
N ALA A 124 -11.75 -5.22 -2.78
CA ALA A 124 -11.65 -3.88 -3.36
C ALA A 124 -12.11 -2.79 -2.37
N SER A 125 -13.14 -3.07 -1.57
CA SER A 125 -13.62 -2.18 -0.50
C SER A 125 -12.57 -2.00 0.59
N CYS A 126 -11.92 -3.06 1.07
CA CYS A 126 -10.82 -2.93 2.04
C CYS A 126 -9.67 -2.09 1.46
N TRP A 127 -9.23 -2.39 0.24
CA TRP A 127 -8.13 -1.66 -0.40
C TRP A 127 -8.45 -0.20 -0.69
N ARG A 128 -9.72 0.13 -0.99
CA ARG A 128 -10.22 1.52 -1.05
C ARG A 128 -9.93 2.24 0.26
N ASP A 129 -10.33 1.65 1.37
CA ASP A 129 -10.28 2.30 2.68
C ASP A 129 -8.83 2.36 3.21
N VAL A 130 -7.99 1.37 2.90
CA VAL A 130 -6.53 1.42 3.13
C VAL A 130 -5.89 2.61 2.43
N PHE A 131 -6.18 2.81 1.14
CA PHE A 131 -5.59 3.90 0.38
C PHE A 131 -6.05 5.27 0.89
N VAL A 132 -7.28 5.37 1.39
CA VAL A 132 -7.77 6.55 2.10
C VAL A 132 -6.95 6.80 3.37
N LEU A 133 -6.73 5.78 4.21
CA LEU A 133 -5.92 5.90 5.43
C LEU A 133 -4.46 6.28 5.14
N LEU A 134 -3.89 5.82 4.03
CA LEU A 134 -2.51 6.11 3.64
C LEU A 134 -2.33 7.51 3.01
N ALA A 135 -3.41 8.11 2.50
CA ALA A 135 -3.36 9.44 1.90
C ALA A 135 -3.19 10.57 2.94
N GLY A 136 -3.52 10.33 4.21
CA GLY A 136 -3.22 11.22 5.34
C GLY A 136 -3.93 12.59 5.30
N GLY A 137 -5.23 12.63 5.64
CA GLY A 137 -5.98 13.88 5.79
C GLY A 137 -7.47 13.68 6.13
N GLN A 138 -8.07 14.69 6.77
CA GLN A 138 -9.42 14.74 7.38
C GLN A 138 -10.62 14.73 6.40
N GLU A 139 -10.42 14.38 5.14
CA GLU A 139 -11.50 14.07 4.21
C GLU A 139 -11.04 12.85 3.41
N PRO A 140 -11.86 11.79 3.29
CA PRO A 140 -11.48 10.65 2.49
C PRO A 140 -11.28 11.16 1.07
N GLN A 141 -10.03 11.20 0.58
CA GLN A 141 -9.80 11.58 -0.80
C GLN A 141 -10.47 10.50 -1.67
N PRO A 142 -11.63 10.79 -2.30
CA PRO A 142 -12.38 9.75 -2.98
C PRO A 142 -11.55 9.18 -4.13
N ALA A 143 -10.66 9.99 -4.71
CA ALA A 143 -9.68 9.57 -5.71
C ALA A 143 -8.70 8.51 -5.18
N ALA A 144 -8.17 8.66 -3.95
CA ALA A 144 -7.23 7.69 -3.39
C ALA A 144 -7.91 6.33 -3.17
N GLY A 145 -9.10 6.35 -2.59
CA GLY A 145 -9.89 5.13 -2.42
C GLY A 145 -10.24 4.46 -3.75
N ARG A 146 -10.64 5.23 -4.77
CA ARG A 146 -10.94 4.68 -6.10
C ARG A 146 -9.72 3.99 -6.71
N VAL A 147 -8.52 4.54 -6.54
CA VAL A 147 -7.29 3.88 -6.98
C VAL A 147 -7.05 2.58 -6.21
N GLY A 148 -7.21 2.58 -4.89
CA GLY A 148 -7.06 1.36 -4.07
C GLY A 148 -8.01 0.24 -4.52
N ALA A 149 -9.28 0.57 -4.76
CA ALA A 149 -10.27 -0.41 -5.26
C ALA A 149 -9.92 -0.94 -6.66
N ALA A 150 -9.52 -0.04 -7.57
CA ALA A 150 -9.17 -0.37 -8.95
C ALA A 150 -7.94 -1.27 -9.09
N LEU A 151 -7.04 -1.32 -8.10
CA LEU A 151 -5.94 -2.28 -8.11
C LEU A 151 -6.41 -3.73 -7.97
N GLN A 152 -7.60 -3.93 -7.40
CA GLN A 152 -8.21 -5.23 -7.11
C GLN A 152 -9.29 -5.62 -8.11
N ASP A 153 -9.82 -4.65 -8.86
CA ASP A 153 -10.97 -4.84 -9.72
C ASP A 153 -10.78 -4.13 -11.07
N HIS A 154 -10.82 -4.92 -12.15
CA HIS A 154 -10.63 -4.43 -13.51
C HIS A 154 -11.75 -3.50 -14.00
N GLU A 155 -12.99 -3.71 -13.57
CA GLU A 155 -14.11 -2.85 -13.94
C GLU A 155 -13.95 -1.47 -13.27
N LEU A 156 -13.55 -1.46 -11.99
CA LEU A 156 -13.25 -0.20 -11.30
C LEU A 156 -12.02 0.50 -11.88
N ALA A 157 -11.01 -0.25 -12.33
CA ALA A 157 -9.87 0.31 -13.05
C ALA A 157 -10.28 0.97 -14.37
N ALA A 158 -11.26 0.42 -15.08
CA ALA A 158 -11.74 0.99 -16.35
C ALA A 158 -12.42 2.35 -16.15
N GLN A 159 -12.99 2.57 -14.95
CA GLN A 159 -13.63 3.82 -14.55
C GLN A 159 -12.65 4.88 -14.04
N LEU A 160 -11.33 4.60 -13.99
CA LEU A 160 -10.32 5.59 -13.64
C LEU A 160 -9.96 6.47 -14.84
N ASP A 161 -10.50 7.69 -14.85
CA ASP A 161 -10.17 8.75 -15.79
C ASP A 161 -9.09 9.72 -15.26
N GLU A 162 -8.66 10.63 -16.13
CA GLU A 162 -7.66 11.64 -15.80
C GLU A 162 -8.17 12.67 -14.78
N ALA A 163 -9.48 12.95 -14.74
CA ALA A 163 -10.06 13.94 -13.84
C ALA A 163 -9.99 13.46 -12.38
N ILE A 164 -10.25 12.18 -12.13
CA ILE A 164 -10.10 11.53 -10.82
C ILE A 164 -8.65 11.58 -10.36
N LEU A 165 -7.72 11.29 -11.28
CA LEU A 165 -6.31 11.17 -10.95
C LEU A 165 -5.63 12.55 -10.81
N ALA A 166 -6.15 13.61 -11.43
CA ALA A 166 -5.52 14.93 -11.45
C ALA A 166 -5.21 15.45 -10.03
N GLY A 167 -6.14 15.27 -9.07
CA GLY A 167 -5.97 15.71 -7.68
C GLY A 167 -4.88 14.98 -6.90
N LEU A 168 -4.42 13.83 -7.36
CA LEU A 168 -3.40 13.01 -6.70
C LEU A 168 -1.96 13.42 -7.08
N ARG A 169 -1.79 14.38 -8.02
CA ARG A 169 -0.47 14.87 -8.45
C ARG A 169 0.21 15.81 -7.45
N THR A 170 0.04 15.54 -6.17
CA THR A 170 0.75 16.24 -5.11
C THR A 170 2.01 15.48 -4.72
N ARG A 171 2.93 16.15 -4.01
CA ARG A 171 4.16 15.54 -3.55
C ARG A 171 3.92 14.30 -2.68
N GLN A 172 2.86 14.27 -1.86
CA GLN A 172 2.58 13.20 -0.90
C GLN A 172 1.75 12.04 -1.49
N LEU A 173 1.06 12.30 -2.61
CA LEU A 173 0.07 11.37 -3.19
C LEU A 173 0.48 10.87 -4.57
N TYR A 174 1.65 11.30 -5.06
CA TYR A 174 2.14 10.93 -6.39
C TYR A 174 2.29 9.42 -6.56
N TRP A 175 2.57 8.69 -5.48
CA TRP A 175 2.62 7.23 -5.50
C TRP A 175 1.24 6.61 -5.76
N ILE A 176 0.17 7.21 -5.22
CA ILE A 176 -1.22 6.81 -5.49
C ILE A 176 -1.59 7.17 -6.93
N TRP A 177 -1.19 8.35 -7.40
CA TRP A 177 -1.35 8.70 -8.82
C TRP A 177 -0.69 7.64 -9.72
N MET A 178 0.53 7.21 -9.38
CA MET A 178 1.24 6.15 -10.10
C MET A 178 0.53 4.79 -10.03
N ALA A 179 -0.02 4.44 -8.88
CA ALA A 179 -0.83 3.22 -8.72
C ALA A 179 -2.10 3.28 -9.60
N GLY A 180 -2.73 4.44 -9.75
CA GLY A 180 -3.86 4.62 -10.66
C GLY A 180 -3.47 4.44 -12.13
N GLN A 181 -2.31 4.96 -12.53
CA GLN A 181 -1.77 4.72 -13.88
C GLN A 181 -1.43 3.24 -14.10
N LEU A 182 -0.88 2.58 -13.09
CA LEU A 182 -0.61 1.14 -13.12
C LEU A 182 -1.90 0.32 -13.29
N ALA A 183 -2.95 0.62 -12.54
CA ALA A 183 -4.25 -0.04 -12.67
C ALA A 183 -4.80 0.07 -14.11
N ARG A 184 -4.72 1.26 -14.72
CA ARG A 184 -5.08 1.47 -16.12
C ARG A 184 -4.16 0.72 -17.09
N HIS A 185 -2.86 0.64 -16.78
CA HIS A 185 -1.93 -0.13 -17.59
C HIS A 185 -2.27 -1.62 -17.60
N ARG A 186 -2.68 -2.19 -16.46
CA ARG A 186 -3.08 -3.60 -16.34
C ARG A 186 -4.26 -3.96 -17.25
N LEU A 187 -5.12 -3.00 -17.60
CA LEU A 187 -6.21 -3.19 -18.58
C LEU A 187 -5.72 -3.20 -20.02
N SER A 188 -4.64 -2.47 -20.31
CA SER A 188 -4.03 -2.50 -21.62
C SER A 188 -3.32 -3.84 -21.74
N GLY A 189 -3.88 -4.81 -22.47
CA GLY A 189 -3.49 -6.23 -22.52
C GLY A 189 -2.03 -6.60 -22.83
N GLY A 190 -1.09 -5.65 -22.77
CA GLY A 190 0.34 -5.86 -22.71
C GLY A 190 0.95 -5.91 -21.30
N TYR A 191 0.17 -5.81 -20.21
CA TYR A 191 0.70 -6.04 -18.87
C TYR A 191 1.13 -7.51 -18.70
N ARG A 192 2.32 -7.71 -18.16
CA ARG A 192 2.87 -8.99 -17.74
C ARG A 192 3.42 -8.80 -16.34
N ASP A 193 3.23 -9.81 -15.49
CA ASP A 193 3.68 -9.77 -14.08
C ASP A 193 5.19 -9.52 -13.96
N ASP A 194 5.95 -9.89 -14.99
CA ASP A 194 7.39 -9.66 -15.11
C ASP A 194 7.76 -8.62 -16.18
N ASP A 195 6.99 -7.53 -16.35
CA ASP A 195 7.40 -6.44 -17.25
C ASP A 195 8.68 -5.76 -16.73
N ALA A 196 9.82 -6.20 -17.28
CA ALA A 196 11.15 -5.65 -16.99
C ALA A 196 11.26 -4.14 -17.32
N LEU A 197 10.41 -3.63 -18.21
CA LEU A 197 10.38 -2.24 -18.63
C LEU A 197 9.39 -1.39 -17.82
N LEU A 198 8.67 -1.96 -16.85
CA LEU A 198 7.62 -1.26 -16.11
C LEU A 198 8.13 0.04 -15.48
N VAL A 199 9.29 0.01 -14.82
CA VAL A 199 9.87 1.21 -14.19
C VAL A 199 10.14 2.32 -15.22
N TRP A 200 10.59 1.96 -16.43
CA TRP A 200 10.82 2.91 -17.51
C TRP A 200 9.51 3.49 -18.04
N ARG A 201 8.46 2.68 -18.14
CA ARG A 201 7.12 3.14 -18.49
C ARG A 201 6.58 4.12 -17.45
N MET A 202 6.71 3.80 -16.16
CA MET A 202 6.30 4.69 -15.07
C MET A 202 7.03 6.02 -15.09
N LEU A 203 8.34 6.01 -15.37
CA LEU A 203 9.11 7.25 -15.61
C LEU A 203 8.55 8.02 -16.81
N GLY A 204 8.25 7.33 -17.92
CA GLY A 204 7.56 7.94 -19.07
C GLY A 204 6.24 8.61 -18.67
N TRP A 205 5.39 7.93 -17.89
CA TRP A 205 4.10 8.45 -17.45
C TRP A 205 4.25 9.72 -16.61
N ARG A 206 5.26 9.75 -15.72
CA ARG A 206 5.62 10.94 -14.92
C ARG A 206 5.84 12.17 -15.80
N PHE A 207 6.55 11.99 -16.91
CA PHE A 207 6.87 13.06 -17.87
C PHE A 207 5.84 13.24 -18.98
N GLY A 208 4.70 12.54 -18.93
CA GLY A 208 3.64 12.66 -19.92
C GLY A 208 3.83 11.84 -21.19
N ILE A 209 4.84 10.96 -21.24
CA ILE A 209 5.15 10.12 -22.39
C ILE A 209 4.29 8.85 -22.32
N ARG A 210 3.43 8.63 -23.33
CA ARG A 210 2.65 7.38 -23.54
C ARG A 210 1.94 6.90 -22.26
N ARG A 211 1.13 7.77 -21.65
CA ARG A 211 0.28 7.38 -20.52
C ARG A 211 -0.73 6.31 -20.96
N PRO A 212 -1.11 5.36 -20.08
CA PRO A 212 -2.18 4.42 -20.36
C PRO A 212 -3.47 5.21 -20.66
N SER A 213 -4.06 4.97 -21.82
CA SER A 213 -5.35 5.56 -22.17
C SER A 213 -6.45 4.91 -21.34
N PRO A 214 -7.54 5.63 -21.00
CA PRO A 214 -8.72 4.97 -20.50
C PRO A 214 -9.26 4.07 -21.62
N LEU A 215 -9.89 2.95 -21.27
CA LEU A 215 -10.68 2.22 -22.25
C LEU A 215 -11.76 3.18 -22.79
N PRO A 216 -12.05 3.17 -24.11
CA PRO A 216 -13.13 3.99 -24.64
C PRO A 216 -14.42 3.61 -23.90
N SER A 217 -15.15 4.62 -23.41
CA SER A 217 -16.48 4.41 -22.87
C SER A 217 -17.34 3.69 -23.92
N PRO A 218 -18.15 2.67 -23.53
CA PRO A 218 -19.07 2.01 -24.44
C PRO A 218 -20.09 2.98 -25.04
#